data_AF-A0A1M6KZT6-F1
#
_entry.id   AF-A0A1M6KZT6-F1
#
_cell.length_a   1.000
_cell.length_b   1.000
_cell.length_c   1.000
_cell.angle_alpha   90.00
_cell.angle_beta   90.00
_cell.angle_gamma   90.00
#
_symmetry.space_group_name_H-M   'P 1'
#
loop_
_entity.id
_entity.type
_entity.pdbx_description
1 polymer ?
#
loop_
_entity_poly.entity_id
_entity_poly.type
_entity_poly.pdbx_seq_one_letter_code
_entity_poly.pdbx_strand_id
1 'polypeptide(L)'
;MGSSIFYKEKSKILYFILILNIIFPIISIEGLIPWTICIFFMYSTKRAINEEVNPMKKVIIFFILNALSIGAYNVIVNLVSNNLAKMLL
;
A
#
# COMPACT_ATOMS: atom_id res chain seq x y z
N MET A 1 -24.88 4.25 26.92
CA MET A 1 -25.35 3.94 25.56
C MET A 1 -24.84 5.03 24.62
N GLY A 2 -23.68 4.85 24.00
CA GLY A 2 -23.07 5.86 23.13
C GLY A 2 -21.97 5.34 22.19
N SER A 3 -21.73 4.02 22.17
CA SER A 3 -20.65 3.38 21.41
C SER A 3 -21.07 2.89 20.02
N SER A 4 -22.36 2.86 19.69
CA SER A 4 -22.85 2.29 18.42
C SER A 4 -22.92 3.28 17.26
N ILE A 5 -22.92 4.59 17.53
CA ILE A 5 -22.96 5.63 16.48
C ILE A 5 -21.57 5.85 15.87
N PHE A 6 -20.50 5.73 16.66
CA PHE A 6 -19.12 5.80 16.16
C PHE A 6 -18.66 4.56 15.39
N TYR A 7 -19.37 3.44 15.51
CA TYR A 7 -18.99 2.17 14.86
C TYR A 7 -19.50 2.04 13.42
N LYS A 8 -20.39 2.94 12.97
CA LYS A 8 -21.16 2.74 11.73
C LYS A 8 -20.90 3.75 10.61
N GLU A 9 -20.13 4.81 10.87
CA GLU A 9 -19.51 5.56 9.78
C GLU A 9 -18.14 4.96 9.44
N LYS A 10 -18.14 3.78 8.82
CA LYS A 10 -16.99 3.41 8.00
C LYS A 10 -16.96 4.37 6.81
N SER A 11 -16.30 5.50 7.04
CA SER A 11 -16.27 6.64 6.12
C SER A 11 -15.86 6.17 4.73
N LYS A 12 -16.58 6.62 3.69
CA LYS A 12 -16.28 6.36 2.27
C LYS A 12 -14.81 6.63 1.94
N ILE A 13 -14.18 7.55 2.67
CA ILE A 13 -12.76 7.91 2.58
C ILE A 13 -11.84 6.71 2.86
N LEU A 14 -12.13 5.87 3.85
CA LEU A 14 -11.27 4.72 4.20
C LEU A 14 -11.24 3.68 3.06
N TYR A 15 -12.39 3.42 2.46
CA TYR A 15 -12.50 2.52 1.31
C TYR A 15 -11.93 3.14 0.03
N PHE A 16 -12.02 4.46 -0.11
CA PHE A 16 -11.35 5.17 -1.19
C PHE A 16 -9.83 5.00 -1.09
N ILE A 17 -9.23 5.19 0.10
CA ILE A 17 -7.80 4.97 0.32
C ILE A 17 -7.41 3.50 0.07
N LEU A 18 -8.24 2.55 0.48
CA LEU A 18 -8.02 1.12 0.17
C LEU A 18 -7.86 0.89 -1.34
N ILE A 19 -8.75 1.46 -2.16
CA ILE A 19 -8.69 1.33 -3.63
C ILE A 19 -7.49 2.11 -4.19
N LEU A 20 -7.18 3.27 -3.61
CA LEU A 20 -6.08 4.12 -4.05
C LEU A 20 -4.71 3.41 -4.00
N ASN A 21 -4.55 2.39 -3.15
CA ASN A 21 -3.34 1.57 -3.10
C ASN A 21 -2.99 0.90 -4.44
N ILE A 22 -3.98 0.64 -5.30
CA ILE A 22 -3.78 -0.02 -6.61
C ILE A 22 -3.01 0.89 -7.58
N ILE A 23 -2.98 2.20 -7.36
CA ILE A 23 -2.23 3.12 -8.23
C ILE A 23 -0.73 2.83 -8.15
N PHE A 24 -0.21 2.44 -6.99
CA PHE A 24 1.23 2.24 -6.80
C PHE A 24 1.85 1.14 -7.66
N PRO A 25 1.29 -0.09 -7.75
CA PRO A 25 1.84 -1.10 -8.66
C PRO A 25 1.68 -0.70 -10.14
N ILE A 26 0.70 0.13 -10.50
CA ILE A 26 0.50 0.60 -11.88
C ILE A 26 1.60 1.58 -12.31
N ILE A 27 2.05 2.46 -11.41
CA ILE A 27 3.13 3.42 -11.68
C ILE A 27 4.54 2.83 -11.48
N SER A 28 4.64 1.60 -10.99
CA SER A 28 5.90 0.90 -10.73
C SER A 28 6.45 0.25 -12.00
N ILE A 29 7.74 -0.07 -11.99
CA ILE A 29 8.33 -0.93 -13.04
C ILE A 29 7.57 -2.25 -13.06
N GLU A 30 7.12 -2.68 -14.23
CA GLU A 30 6.33 -3.90 -14.39
C GLU A 30 7.03 -5.10 -13.73
N GLY A 31 6.28 -5.79 -12.87
CA GLY A 31 6.78 -6.96 -12.15
C GLY A 31 5.75 -7.51 -11.19
N LEU A 32 5.92 -8.77 -10.78
CA LEU A 32 5.02 -9.42 -9.83
C LEU A 32 5.15 -8.86 -8.41
N ILE A 33 6.34 -8.36 -8.05
CA ILE A 33 6.65 -7.89 -6.68
C ILE A 33 5.81 -6.66 -6.26
N PRO A 34 5.66 -5.60 -7.08
CA PRO A 34 4.76 -4.49 -6.74
C PRO A 34 3.32 -4.93 -6.47
N TRP A 35 2.81 -5.90 -7.24
CA TRP A 35 1.45 -6.42 -7.05
C TRP A 35 1.32 -7.23 -5.76
N THR A 36 2.29 -8.07 -5.40
CA THR A 36 2.25 -8.82 -4.14
C THR A 36 2.32 -7.90 -2.93
N ILE A 37 3.18 -6.88 -2.98
CA ILE A 37 3.27 -5.82 -1.95
C ILE A 37 1.92 -5.10 -1.82
N CYS A 38 1.31 -4.68 -2.94
CA CYS A 38 0.01 -4.02 -2.94
C CYS A 38 -1.09 -4.89 -2.33
N ILE A 39 -1.19 -6.16 -2.71
CA ILE A 39 -2.20 -7.10 -2.18
C ILE A 39 -2.04 -7.26 -0.66
N PHE A 40 -0.80 -7.40 -0.18
CA PHE A 40 -0.51 -7.51 1.25
C PHE A 40 -0.97 -6.28 2.04
N PHE A 41 -0.66 -5.07 1.55
CA PHE A 41 -1.08 -3.84 2.21
C PHE A 41 -2.57 -3.57 2.06
N MET A 42 -3.21 -3.94 0.95
CA MET A 42 -4.67 -3.88 0.81
C MET A 42 -5.37 -4.80 1.82
N TYR A 43 -4.87 -6.03 2.01
CA TYR A 43 -5.41 -6.94 3.01
C TYR A 43 -5.27 -6.36 4.43
N SER A 44 -4.08 -5.86 4.75
CA SER A 44 -3.79 -5.22 6.04
C SER A 44 -4.67 -3.98 6.29
N THR A 45 -4.90 -3.18 5.25
CA THR A 45 -5.78 -2.00 5.28
C THR A 45 -7.23 -2.39 5.50
N LYS A 46 -7.74 -3.38 4.76
CA LYS A 46 -9.11 -3.91 4.94
C LYS A 46 -9.31 -4.44 6.36
N ARG A 47 -8.33 -5.13 6.92
CA ARG A 47 -8.33 -5.61 8.31
C ARG A 47 -8.38 -4.45 9.30
N ALA A 48 -7.54 -3.43 9.13
CA ALA A 48 -7.54 -2.25 9.99
C ALA A 48 -8.87 -1.48 9.97
N ILE A 49 -9.54 -1.39 8.82
CA ILE A 49 -10.87 -0.75 8.71
C ILE A 49 -11.92 -1.49 9.55
N ASN A 50 -11.77 -2.79 9.75
CA ASN A 50 -12.76 -3.62 10.43
C ASN A 50 -12.50 -3.84 11.92
N GLU A 51 -11.23 -3.88 12.33
CA GLU A 51 -10.82 -4.35 13.66
C GLU A 51 -10.29 -3.25 14.60
N GLU A 52 -9.94 -2.06 14.08
CA GLU A 52 -9.28 -1.03 14.87
C GLU A 52 -10.23 0.01 15.46
N VAL A 53 -9.91 0.49 16.67
CA VAL A 53 -10.61 1.61 17.32
C VAL A 53 -10.38 2.93 16.56
N ASN A 54 -9.21 3.10 15.94
CA ASN A 54 -8.88 4.25 15.09
C ASN A 54 -8.37 3.80 13.72
N PRO A 55 -9.28 3.44 12.79
CA PRO A 55 -8.91 2.86 11.50
C PRO A 55 -8.17 3.87 10.61
N MET A 56 -8.48 5.16 10.71
CA MET A 56 -7.92 6.21 9.85
C MET A 56 -6.39 6.29 9.96
N LYS A 57 -5.86 6.37 11.19
CA LYS A 57 -4.40 6.44 11.42
C LYS A 57 -3.68 5.24 10.81
N LYS A 58 -4.22 4.03 11.00
CA LYS A 58 -3.57 2.79 10.55
C LYS A 58 -3.65 2.60 9.03
N VAL A 59 -4.79 2.99 8.43
CA VAL A 59 -4.98 3.00 6.97
C VAL A 59 -3.99 3.95 6.28
N ILE A 60 -3.76 5.15 6.83
CA ILE A 60 -2.75 6.08 6.30
C ILE A 60 -1.34 5.48 6.41
N ILE A 61 -0.99 4.87 7.54
CA ILE A 61 0.31 4.23 7.71
C ILE A 61 0.52 3.14 6.65
N PHE A 62 -0.46 2.26 6.45
CA PHE A 62 -0.34 1.22 5.43
C PHE A 62 -0.26 1.76 4.00
N PHE A 63 -0.98 2.84 3.71
CA PHE A 63 -0.89 3.52 2.41
C PHE A 63 0.53 4.08 2.16
N ILE A 64 1.12 4.75 3.18
CA ILE A 64 2.48 5.27 3.09
C ILE A 64 3.50 4.14 2.96
N LEU A 65 3.34 3.07 3.75
CA LEU A 65 4.24 1.91 3.68
C LEU A 65 4.19 1.23 2.31
N ASN A 66 3.02 1.11 1.71
CA ASN A 66 2.87 0.57 0.35
C ASN A 66 3.65 1.43 -0.67
N ALA A 67 3.49 2.75 -0.61
CA ALA A 67 4.22 3.69 -1.46
C ALA A 67 5.74 3.55 -1.29
N LEU A 68 6.22 3.48 -0.04
CA LEU A 68 7.64 3.35 0.28
C LEU A 68 8.20 2.00 -0.18
N SER A 69 7.48 0.89 0.02
CA SER A 69 7.91 -0.43 -0.40
C SER A 69 8.03 -0.54 -1.92
N ILE A 70 7.08 0.03 -2.66
CA ILE A 70 7.13 0.06 -4.13
C ILE A 70 8.22 1.02 -4.64
N GLY A 71 8.39 2.17 -3.98
CA GLY A 71 9.50 3.09 -4.27
C GLY A 71 10.87 2.43 -4.06
N ALA A 72 11.05 1.71 -2.95
CA ALA A 72 12.27 0.96 -2.67
C ALA A 72 12.51 -0.14 -3.70
N TYR A 73 11.46 -0.88 -4.10
CA TYR A 73 11.55 -1.86 -5.18
C TYR A 73 12.07 -1.23 -6.49
N ASN A 74 11.49 -0.11 -6.93
CA ASN A 74 11.92 0.58 -8.14
C ASN A 74 13.39 1.02 -8.07
N VAL A 75 13.83 1.53 -6.91
CA VAL A 75 15.24 1.90 -6.69
C VAL A 75 16.16 0.69 -6.79
N ILE A 76 15.80 -0.42 -6.16
CA ILE A 76 16.59 -1.67 -6.20
C ILE A 76 16.69 -2.17 -7.63
N VAL A 77 15.58 -2.25 -8.36
CA VAL A 77 15.57 -2.69 -9.77
C VAL A 77 16.47 -1.81 -10.63
N ASN A 78 16.38 -0.48 -10.48
CA ASN A 78 17.23 0.44 -11.23
C ASN A 78 18.72 0.27 -10.90
N LEU A 79 19.08 0.08 -9.62
CA LEU A 79 20.46 -0.17 -9.22
C LEU A 79 20.99 -1.49 -9.79
N VAL A 80 20.21 -2.56 -9.71
CA VAL A 80 20.58 -3.88 -10.24
C VAL A 80 20.72 -3.81 -11.76
N SER A 81 19.77 -3.22 -12.48
CA SER A 81 19.81 -3.07 -13.94
C SER A 81 21.04 -2.26 -14.39
N ASN A 82 21.35 -1.15 -13.71
CA ASN A 82 22.51 -0.33 -14.05
C ASN A 82 23.83 -1.04 -13.78
N ASN A 83 23.93 -1.82 -12.70
CA ASN A 83 25.13 -2.58 -12.38
C ASN A 83 25.32 -3.75 -13.34
N LEU A 84 24.25 -4.47 -13.69
CA LEU A 84 24.30 -5.54 -14.69
C LEU A 84 24.69 -5.01 -16.08
N ALA A 85 24.13 -3.86 -16.49
CA ALA A 85 24.51 -3.22 -17.75
C ALA A 85 26.00 -2.86 -17.81
N LYS A 86 26.57 -2.40 -16.69
CA LYS A 86 28.02 -2.11 -16.58
C LYS A 86 28.90 -3.36 -16.57
N MET A 87 28.39 -4.52 -16.18
CA MET A 87 29.17 -5.78 -16.21
C MET A 87 29.14 -6.45 -17.59
N LEU A 88 28.14 -6.13 -18.41
CA LEU A 88 27.96 -6.67 -19.76
C LEU A 88 28.68 -5.83 -20.85
N LEU A 89 29.05 -4.58 -20.55
CA LEU A 89 29.89 -3.70 -21.36
C LEU A 89 31.35 -3.79 -20.93
#